data_AF-A0A8I1S831-F1
#
_entry.id   AF-A0A8I1S831-F1
#
_cell.length_a   1.000
_cell.length_b   1.000
_cell.length_c   1.000
_cell.angle_alpha   90.00
_cell.angle_beta   90.00
_cell.angle_gamma   90.00
#
_symmetry.space_group_name_H-M   'P 1'
#
loop_
_entity.id
_entity.type
_entity.pdbx_description
1 polymer ?
#
loop_
_entity_poly.entity_id
_entity_poly.type
_entity_poly.pdbx_seq_one_letter_code
_entity_poly.pdbx_strand_id
1 'polypeptide(L)'
;MFFSLTAAVGLLRMPDVYLRIQCSTQLVTLGALPLLVAIVVFAGPISSYGSRALIVAALLLVLAPATSHALGRSAYLTDVPMWPGAVRDEPRD
;
A
#
# COMPACT_ATOMS: atom_id res chain seq x y z
N MET A 1 10.24 -7.41 -6.85
CA MET A 1 9.89 -7.03 -8.23
C MET A 1 8.63 -7.72 -8.74
N PHE A 2 8.51 -9.06 -8.68
CA PHE A 2 7.27 -9.76 -9.08
C PHE A 2 6.01 -9.16 -8.43
N PHE A 3 6.01 -9.01 -7.10
CA PHE A 3 4.89 -8.43 -6.35
C PHE A 3 4.56 -6.98 -6.75
N SER A 4 5.58 -6.18 -7.06
CA SER A 4 5.40 -4.80 -7.52
C SER A 4 4.70 -4.74 -8.87
N LEU A 5 5.06 -5.65 -9.80
CA LEU A 5 4.43 -5.75 -11.11
C LEU A 5 2.99 -6.23 -11.00
N THR A 6 2.73 -7.28 -10.21
CA THR A 6 1.36 -7.78 -10.01
C THR A 6 0.48 -6.74 -9.33
N ALA A 7 1.02 -5.96 -8.38
CA ALA A 7 0.27 -4.89 -7.73
C ALA A 7 0.00 -3.71 -8.68
N ALA A 8 0.95 -3.35 -9.55
CA ALA A 8 0.73 -2.33 -10.58
C ALA A 8 -0.32 -2.75 -11.61
N VAL A 9 -0.28 -4.01 -12.07
CA VAL A 9 -1.32 -4.58 -12.95
C VAL A 9 -2.66 -4.64 -12.22
N GLY A 10 -2.66 -5.02 -10.95
CA GLY A 10 -3.84 -4.99 -10.08
C GLY A 10 -4.44 -3.59 -9.99
N LEU A 11 -3.63 -2.55 -9.80
CA LEU A 11 -4.10 -1.16 -9.75
C LEU A 11 -4.81 -0.73 -11.05
N LEU A 12 -4.32 -1.19 -12.22
CA LEU A 12 -4.92 -0.89 -13.52
C LEU A 12 -6.19 -1.70 -13.80
N ARG A 13 -6.22 -2.98 -13.40
CA ARG A 13 -7.37 -3.87 -13.62
C ARG A 13 -8.47 -3.72 -12.58
N MET A 14 -8.14 -3.28 -11.37
CA MET A 14 -9.12 -3.19 -10.30
C MET A 14 -10.15 -2.11 -10.63
N PRO A 15 -11.43 -2.43 -10.49
CA PRO A 15 -12.50 -1.60 -11.01
C PRO A 15 -13.03 -0.56 -10.02
N ASP A 16 -12.68 -0.69 -8.74
CA ASP A 16 -13.17 0.13 -7.65
C ASP A 16 -11.99 0.75 -6.88
N VAL A 17 -12.18 1.97 -6.37
CA VAL A 17 -11.22 2.72 -5.56
C VAL A 17 -10.83 1.94 -4.32
N TYR A 18 -11.75 1.25 -3.64
CA TYR A 18 -11.42 0.45 -2.46
C TYR A 18 -10.46 -0.71 -2.78
N LEU A 19 -10.70 -1.40 -3.88
CA LEU A 19 -9.82 -2.48 -4.37
C LEU A 19 -8.46 -1.92 -4.85
N ARG A 20 -8.45 -0.73 -5.44
CA ARG A 20 -7.22 -0.02 -5.84
C ARG A 20 -6.37 0.40 -4.65
N ILE A 21 -6.99 0.87 -3.55
CA ILE A 21 -6.28 1.18 -2.29
C ILE A 21 -5.56 -0.06 -1.78
N GLN A 22 -6.24 -1.22 -1.75
CA GLN A 22 -5.63 -2.47 -1.33
C GLN A 22 -4.45 -2.90 -2.23
N CYS A 23 -4.60 -2.77 -3.56
CA CYS A 23 -3.50 -3.05 -4.50
C CYS A 23 -2.30 -2.12 -4.27
N SER A 24 -2.54 -0.84 -4.00
CA SER A 24 -1.49 0.13 -3.66
C SER A 24 -0.76 -0.26 -2.36
N THR A 25 -1.49 -0.67 -1.33
CA THR A 25 -0.89 -1.14 -0.07
C THR A 25 -0.04 -2.39 -0.28
N GLN A 26 -0.49 -3.36 -1.11
CA GLN A 26 0.29 -4.55 -1.45
C GLN A 26 1.60 -4.21 -2.18
N LEU A 27 1.61 -3.20 -3.05
CA LEU A 27 2.82 -2.73 -3.73
C LEU A 27 3.90 -2.28 -2.73
N VAL A 28 3.50 -1.58 -1.67
CA VAL A 28 4.43 -1.08 -0.65
C VAL A 28 4.91 -2.23 0.24
N THR A 29 3.99 -3.04 0.77
CA THR A 29 4.31 -4.06 1.77
C THR A 29 5.04 -5.27 1.21
N LEU A 30 4.64 -5.77 0.04
CA LEU A 30 5.24 -6.94 -0.60
C LEU A 30 6.25 -6.58 -1.70
N GLY A 31 6.23 -5.34 -2.18
CA GLY A 31 7.17 -4.85 -3.18
C GLY A 31 8.34 -4.09 -2.57
N ALA A 32 8.06 -2.93 -1.97
CA ALA A 32 9.10 -1.99 -1.53
C ALA A 32 9.80 -2.41 -0.23
N LEU A 33 9.06 -2.84 0.80
CA LEU A 33 9.65 -3.24 2.09
C LEU A 33 10.71 -4.36 1.98
N PRO A 34 10.46 -5.50 1.31
CA PRO A 34 11.48 -6.54 1.18
C PRO A 34 12.72 -6.06 0.39
N LEU A 35 12.54 -5.13 -0.56
CA LEU A 35 13.67 -4.52 -1.26
C LEU A 35 14.52 -3.67 -0.31
N LEU A 36 13.88 -2.86 0.54
CA LEU A 36 14.57 -2.06 1.54
C LEU A 36 15.30 -2.94 2.56
N VAL A 37 14.68 -4.04 3.01
CA VAL A 37 15.32 -5.02 3.89
C VAL A 37 16.55 -5.63 3.21
N ALA A 38 16.47 -5.99 1.92
CA ALA A 38 17.62 -6.50 1.18
C ALA A 38 18.79 -5.49 1.14
N ILE A 39 18.50 -4.20 1.00
CA ILE A 39 19.52 -3.14 1.06
C ILE A 39 20.17 -3.08 2.44
N VAL A 40 19.39 -3.19 3.52
CA VAL A 40 19.91 -3.19 4.90
C VAL A 40 20.79 -4.40 5.17
N VAL A 41 20.40 -5.58 4.69
CA VAL A 41 21.18 -6.81 4.83
C VAL A 41 22.48 -6.74 4.03
N PHE A 42 22.44 -6.19 2.81
CA PHE A 42 23.62 -6.10 1.95
C PHE A 42 24.62 -5.01 2.37
N ALA A 43 24.13 -3.80 2.64
CA ALA A 43 24.98 -2.66 2.98
C ALA A 43 25.35 -2.60 4.48
N GLY A 44 24.64 -3.36 5.32
CA GLY A 44 24.73 -3.29 6.77
C GLY A 44 23.93 -2.12 7.38
N PRO A 45 23.40 -2.28 8.61
CA PRO A 45 22.49 -1.30 9.21
C PRO A 45 23.14 0.05 9.55
N ILE A 46 24.46 0.08 9.80
CA ILE A 46 25.21 1.29 10.18
C ILE A 46 25.73 2.05 8.95
N SER A 47 25.63 1.46 7.76
CA SER A 47 25.99 2.15 6.51
C SER A 47 25.05 3.31 6.22
N SER A 48 25.54 4.34 5.52
CA SER A 48 24.74 5.49 5.09
C SER A 48 23.49 5.07 4.30
N TYR A 49 23.60 4.00 3.49
CA TYR A 49 22.48 3.47 2.72
C TYR A 49 21.53 2.63 3.58
N GLY A 50 22.06 1.79 4.48
CA GLY A 50 21.25 0.94 5.36
C GLY A 50 20.42 1.73 6.37
N SER A 51 21.02 2.74 7.01
CA SER A 51 20.31 3.63 7.95
C SER A 51 19.16 4.39 7.29
N ARG A 52 19.38 4.95 6.08
CA ARG A 52 18.32 5.59 5.29
C ARG A 52 17.23 4.60 4.88
N ALA A 53 17.60 3.40 4.45
CA ALA A 53 16.64 2.36 4.07
C ALA A 53 15.76 1.92 5.26
N LEU A 54 16.33 1.83 6.47
CA LEU A 54 15.59 1.55 7.71
C LEU A 54 14.58 2.65 8.03
N ILE A 55 14.99 3.92 7.95
CA ILE A 55 14.10 5.07 8.18
C ILE A 55 12.94 5.06 7.18
N VAL A 56 13.23 4.82 5.90
CA VAL A 56 12.20 4.74 4.86
C VAL A 56 11.27 3.55 5.09
N ALA A 57 11.79 2.38 5.47
CA ALA A 57 10.98 1.21 5.76
C ALA A 57 10.02 1.45 6.95
N ALA A 58 10.52 2.06 8.03
CA ALA A 58 9.71 2.44 9.18
C ALA A 58 8.62 3.46 8.80
N LEU A 59 8.99 4.47 8.02
CA LEU A 59 8.04 5.48 7.54
C LEU A 59 6.94 4.85 6.68
N LEU A 60 7.29 3.97 5.74
CA LEU A 60 6.33 3.29 4.88
C LEU A 60 5.36 2.40 5.67
N LEU A 61 5.82 1.75 6.74
CA LEU A 61 4.96 0.94 7.61
C LEU A 61 3.88 1.74 8.34
N VAL A 62 4.17 2.99 8.71
CA VAL A 62 3.19 3.88 9.37
C VAL A 62 2.35 4.63 8.33
N LEU A 63 2.98 5.07 7.24
CA LEU A 63 2.33 5.87 6.21
C LEU A 63 1.34 5.06 5.38
N ALA A 64 1.63 3.78 5.10
CA ALA A 64 0.73 2.91 4.35
C ALA A 64 -0.66 2.73 5.02
N PRO A 65 -0.79 2.34 6.31
CA PRO A 65 -2.08 2.23 6.97
C PRO A 65 -2.77 3.59 7.18
N ALA A 66 -2.00 4.64 7.48
CA ALA A 66 -2.55 5.99 7.63
C ALA A 66 -3.18 6.51 6.32
N THR A 67 -2.48 6.35 5.20
CA THR A 67 -2.97 6.75 3.88
C THR A 67 -4.13 5.88 3.41
N SER A 68 -4.08 4.55 3.60
CA SER A 68 -5.19 3.69 3.22
C SER A 68 -6.46 3.99 4.01
N HIS A 69 -6.33 4.28 5.31
CA HIS A 69 -7.47 4.66 6.14
C HIS A 69 -8.05 6.02 5.74
N ALA A 70 -7.20 7.03 5.55
CA ALA A 70 -7.62 8.36 5.11
C ALA A 70 -8.28 8.34 3.73
N LEU A 71 -7.73 7.58 2.78
CA LEU A 71 -8.29 7.40 1.43
C LEU A 71 -9.63 6.66 1.48
N GLY A 72 -9.73 5.57 2.25
CA GLY A 72 -10.98 4.84 2.41
C GLY A 72 -12.09 5.71 3.01
N ARG A 73 -11.78 6.48 4.06
CA ARG A 73 -12.72 7.44 4.65
C ARG A 73 -13.11 8.55 3.69
N SER A 74 -12.17 9.11 2.93
CA SER A 74 -12.47 10.15 1.94
C SER A 74 -13.34 9.62 0.80
N ALA A 75 -13.08 8.41 0.30
CA ALA A 75 -13.88 7.78 -0.73
C ALA A 75 -15.33 7.55 -0.25
N TYR A 76 -15.48 7.11 1.01
CA TYR A 76 -16.78 6.94 1.65
C TYR A 76 -17.54 8.28 1.79
N LEU A 77 -16.88 9.33 2.28
CA LEU A 77 -17.50 10.65 2.45
C LEU A 77 -17.88 11.33 1.13
N THR A 78 -17.24 10.95 0.02
CA THR A 78 -17.50 11.50 -1.32
C THR A 78 -18.50 10.65 -2.11
N ASP A 79 -19.09 9.63 -1.47
CA ASP A 79 -20.10 8.74 -2.06
C ASP A 79 -19.60 8.08 -3.36
N VAL A 80 -18.33 7.65 -3.36
CA VAL A 80 -17.71 6.98 -4.51
C VAL A 80 -18.41 5.63 -4.71
N PRO A 81 -18.95 5.35 -5.92
CA PRO A 81 -19.68 4.12 -6.16
C PRO A 81 -18.76 2.90 -6.00
N MET A 82 -19.16 1.98 -5.13
CA MET A 82 -18.49 0.69 -4.97
C MET A 82 -18.72 -0.21 -6.19
N TRP A 83 -17.88 -1.23 -6.33
CA TRP A 83 -18.06 -2.25 -7.36
C TRP A 83 -19.48 -2.87 -7.30
N PRO A 84 -20.19 -3.03 -8.44
CA PRO A 84 -21.59 -3.49 -8.47
C PRO A 84 -21.83 -4.87 -7.84
N GLY A 85 -20.79 -5.70 -7.69
CA GLY A 85 -20.85 -7.00 -7.02
C GLY A 85 -20.48 -6.98 -5.54
N ALA A 86 -20.32 -5.79 -4.93
CA ALA A 86 -20.03 -5.67 -3.50
C ALA A 86 -21.25 -6.16 -2.68
N VAL A 87 -21.03 -7.21 -1.87
CA VAL A 87 -22.10 -7.88 -1.10
C VAL A 87 -22.44 -7.13 0.20
N ARG A 88 -21.49 -6.35 0.72
CA ARG A 88 -21.68 -5.56 1.94
C ARG A 88 -21.16 -4.14 1.72
N ASP A 89 -22.07 -3.21 1.97
CA ASP A 89 -21.79 -1.79 2.12
C ASP A 89 -22.34 -1.40 3.52
N GLU A 90 -21.47 -1.45 4.53
CA GLU A 90 -21.73 -0.96 5.89
C GLU A 90 -20.73 0.19 6.09
N PRO A 91 -21.11 1.38 6.59
CA PRO A 91 -22.08 1.61 7.68
C PRO A 91 -23.28 2.50 7.31
N ARG A 92 -24.48 1.96 7.52
CA ARG A 92 -25.74 2.69 7.50
C ARG A 92 -26.03 3.20 8.91
N ASP A 93 -25.60 4.42 9.23
CA ASP A 93 -26.04 5.23 10.38
C ASP A 93 -26.18 6.71 9.94
#